data_AF-A0A9J6GJ04-F1
#
_entry.id   AF-A0A9J6GJ04-F1
#
_cell.length_a   1.000
_cell.length_b   1.000
_cell.length_c   1.000
_cell.angle_alpha   90.00
_cell.angle_beta   90.00
_cell.angle_gamma   90.00
#
_symmetry.space_group_name_H-M   'P 1'
#
loop_
_entity.id
_entity.type
_entity.pdbx_description
1 polymer ?
#
loop_
_entity_poly.entity_id
_entity_poly.type
_entity_poly.pdbx_seq_one_letter_code
_entity_poly.pdbx_strand_id
1 'polypeptide(L)'
;MSAAMGDLDIVNQTIQNDRDSATTSFSKIFEQVQAVASKMNVEITSQRFGARQLDRSVASENLEQYFRRIVFILFLNYLLDQLHKQFQKHKTTLQCFCAIVSSAIPLVQDDREKAAKNLVAGFAQDVNARAALRERRL
;
A
#
# COMPACT_ATOMS: atom_id res chain seq x y z
N MET A 1 -19.42 -6.78 4.17
CA MET A 1 -18.20 -6.03 4.55
C MET A 1 -17.07 -6.93 5.05
N SER A 2 -17.33 -7.97 5.85
CA SER A 2 -16.31 -8.95 6.26
C SER A 2 -15.54 -9.57 5.07
N ALA A 3 -16.25 -10.00 4.01
CA ALA A 3 -15.64 -10.54 2.79
C ALA A 3 -14.67 -9.54 2.11
N ALA A 4 -15.12 -8.31 1.86
CA ALA A 4 -14.29 -7.27 1.23
C ALA A 4 -13.05 -6.88 2.07
N MET A 5 -13.13 -6.98 3.40
CA MET A 5 -11.96 -6.79 4.27
C MET A 5 -10.99 -7.97 4.20
N GLY A 6 -11.52 -9.19 4.06
CA GLY A 6 -10.69 -10.38 3.81
C GLY A 6 -9.98 -10.31 2.46
N ASP A 7 -10.68 -9.88 1.40
CA ASP A 7 -10.11 -9.70 0.06
C ASP A 7 -8.96 -8.68 0.07
N LEU A 8 -9.10 -7.59 0.82
CA LEU A 8 -8.03 -6.61 1.00
C LEU A 8 -6.80 -7.20 1.69
N ASP A 9 -6.99 -7.99 2.74
CA ASP A 9 -5.87 -8.62 3.46
C ASP A 9 -5.15 -9.64 2.54
N ILE A 10 -5.90 -10.37 1.71
CA ILE A 10 -5.33 -11.25 0.67
C ILE A 10 -4.51 -10.46 -0.35
N VAL A 11 -5.07 -9.37 -0.90
CA VAL A 11 -4.38 -8.53 -1.89
C VAL A 11 -3.10 -7.94 -1.32
N ASN A 12 -3.13 -7.43 -0.09
CA ASN A 12 -1.93 -6.92 0.57
C ASN A 12 -0.86 -8.01 0.72
N GLN A 13 -1.26 -9.21 1.13
CA GLN A 13 -0.33 -10.33 1.25
C GLN A 13 0.27 -10.74 -0.10
N THR A 14 -0.54 -10.76 -1.17
CA THR A 14 -0.04 -11.05 -2.52
C THR A 14 1.01 -10.03 -2.97
N ILE A 15 0.72 -8.72 -2.80
CA ILE A 15 1.64 -7.65 -3.20
C ILE A 15 2.92 -7.71 -2.36
N GLN A 16 2.82 -8.03 -1.06
CA GLN A 16 3.98 -8.21 -0.19
C GLN A 16 4.82 -9.41 -0.64
N ASN A 17 4.20 -10.54 -0.98
CA ASN A 17 4.90 -11.71 -1.49
C ASN A 17 5.62 -11.40 -2.81
N ASP A 18 5.00 -10.64 -3.71
CA ASP A 18 5.63 -10.18 -4.96
C ASP A 18 6.80 -9.22 -4.69
N ARG A 19 6.71 -8.42 -3.62
CA ARG A 19 7.77 -7.52 -3.19
C ARG A 19 8.97 -8.27 -2.62
N ASP A 20 8.72 -9.34 -1.88
CA ASP A 20 9.75 -10.20 -1.27
C ASP A 20 10.41 -11.11 -2.31
N SER A 21 9.62 -11.57 -3.30
CA SER A 21 10.08 -12.36 -4.45
C SER A 21 10.41 -11.52 -5.69
N ALA A 22 10.61 -10.21 -5.52
CA ALA A 22 10.68 -9.24 -6.62
C ALA A 22 11.72 -9.57 -7.68
N THR A 23 12.83 -10.22 -7.32
CA THR A 23 13.83 -10.70 -8.29
C THR A 23 13.21 -11.68 -9.29
N THR A 24 12.54 -12.73 -8.78
CA THR A 24 11.96 -13.80 -9.61
C THR A 24 10.74 -13.31 -10.39
N SER A 25 9.86 -12.55 -9.74
CA SER A 25 8.64 -12.05 -10.36
C SER A 25 8.97 -11.03 -11.45
N PHE A 26 9.96 -10.17 -11.24
CA PHE A 26 10.37 -9.17 -12.22
C PHE A 26 11.13 -9.78 -13.41
N SER A 27 11.93 -10.85 -13.22
CA SER A 27 12.64 -11.51 -14.32
C SER A 27 11.68 -11.91 -15.45
N LYS A 28 10.55 -12.52 -15.12
CA LYS A 28 9.53 -12.92 -16.10
C LYS A 28 8.94 -11.73 -16.87
N ILE A 29 8.69 -10.62 -16.16
CA ILE A 29 8.18 -9.39 -16.77
C ILE A 29 9.25 -8.82 -17.71
N PHE A 30 10.51 -8.79 -17.28
CA PHE A 30 11.61 -8.24 -18.05
C PHE A 30 11.92 -9.07 -19.30
N GLU A 31 11.81 -10.39 -19.23
CA GLU A 31 11.89 -11.29 -20.40
C GLU A 31 10.80 -10.98 -21.43
N GLN A 32 9.56 -10.77 -20.99
CA GLN A 32 8.45 -10.39 -21.87
C GLN A 32 8.70 -9.04 -22.54
N VAL A 33 9.19 -8.06 -21.78
CA VAL A 33 9.56 -6.73 -22.31
C VAL A 33 10.68 -6.86 -23.33
N GLN A 34 11.72 -7.65 -23.06
CA GLN A 34 12.80 -7.92 -24.02
C GLN A 34 12.28 -8.56 -25.30
N ALA A 35 11.37 -9.53 -25.20
CA ALA A 35 10.78 -10.19 -26.37
C ALA A 35 9.98 -9.21 -27.23
N VAL A 36 9.20 -8.31 -26.61
CA VAL A 36 8.44 -7.27 -27.32
C VAL A 36 9.38 -6.23 -27.92
N ALA A 37 10.37 -5.75 -27.18
CA ALA A 37 11.35 -4.77 -27.65
C ALA A 37 12.13 -5.31 -28.86
N SER A 38 12.55 -6.58 -28.81
CA SER A 38 13.21 -7.26 -29.92
C SER A 38 12.32 -7.34 -31.16
N LYS A 39 11.03 -7.68 -31.01
CA LYS A 39 10.06 -7.70 -32.13
C LYS A 39 9.87 -6.32 -32.76
N MET A 40 9.96 -5.27 -31.96
CA MET A 40 9.80 -3.88 -32.40
C MET A 40 11.13 -3.23 -32.81
N ASN A 41 12.25 -3.96 -32.76
CA ASN A 41 13.60 -3.45 -32.96
C ASN A 41 13.93 -2.21 -32.11
N VAL A 42 13.47 -2.21 -30.86
CA VAL A 42 13.72 -1.15 -29.88
C VAL A 42 14.79 -1.62 -28.91
N GLU A 43 15.83 -0.80 -28.72
CA GLU A 43 16.86 -1.05 -27.71
C GLU A 43 16.38 -0.57 -26.33
N ILE A 44 16.45 -1.47 -25.34
CA ILE A 44 16.17 -1.13 -23.95
C ILE A 44 17.44 -0.51 -23.37
N THR A 45 17.36 0.75 -22.94
CA THR A 45 18.49 1.47 -22.34
C THR A 45 18.10 2.05 -21.00
N SER A 46 19.07 2.16 -20.08
CA SER A 46 18.88 2.91 -18.84
C SER A 46 18.86 4.41 -19.14
N GLN A 47 18.15 5.18 -18.32
CA GLN A 47 18.23 6.64 -18.44
C GLN A 47 19.66 7.10 -18.13
N ARG A 48 20.19 8.01 -18.94
CA ARG A 48 21.45 8.69 -18.63
C ARG A 48 21.27 9.52 -17.37
N PHE A 49 21.94 9.13 -16.29
CA PHE A 49 22.12 10.02 -15.15
C PHE A 49 23.04 11.17 -15.56
N GLY A 50 22.56 12.41 -15.45
CA GLY A 50 23.42 13.57 -15.61
C GLY A 50 24.49 13.57 -14.51
N ALA A 51 25.68 14.12 -14.79
CA ALA A 51 26.82 14.14 -13.86
C ALA A 51 26.53 14.72 -12.45
N ARG A 52 25.43 15.44 -12.28
CA ARG A 52 24.96 16.00 -11.00
C ARG A 52 24.01 15.08 -10.22
N GLN A 53 23.54 13.97 -10.80
CA GLN A 53 22.63 13.00 -10.19
C GLN A 53 23.36 11.74 -9.70
N LEU A 54 24.61 11.88 -9.23
CA LEU A 54 25.42 10.76 -8.75
C LEU A 54 24.80 10.04 -7.54
N ASP A 55 24.10 10.78 -6.66
CA ASP A 55 23.59 10.27 -5.38
C ASP A 55 22.23 9.55 -5.46
N ARG A 56 21.61 9.52 -6.65
CA ARG A 56 20.40 8.70 -6.91
C ARG A 56 20.71 7.45 -7.74
N SER A 57 21.99 7.20 -8.01
CA SER A 57 22.44 6.02 -8.73
C SER A 57 22.20 4.80 -7.85
N VAL A 58 21.12 4.08 -8.13
CA VAL A 58 20.98 2.72 -7.63
C VAL A 58 21.93 1.87 -8.45
N ALA A 59 23.10 1.57 -7.89
CA ALA A 59 24.10 0.72 -8.54
C ALA A 59 23.43 -0.56 -9.05
N SER A 60 23.39 -0.75 -10.37
CA SER A 60 22.85 -1.94 -11.01
C SER A 60 23.89 -2.51 -11.95
N GLU A 61 23.99 -3.84 -11.94
CA GLU A 61 24.93 -4.57 -12.79
C GLU A 61 24.37 -4.79 -14.20
N ASN A 62 23.04 -4.74 -14.33
CA ASN A 62 22.33 -4.91 -15.58
C ASN A 62 21.02 -4.11 -15.60
N LEU A 63 20.41 -4.02 -16.79
CA LEU A 63 19.16 -3.29 -17.03
C LEU A 63 17.98 -3.88 -16.27
N GLU A 64 17.95 -5.19 -16.06
CA GLU A 64 16.89 -5.83 -15.29
C GLU A 64 16.90 -5.32 -13.84
N GLN A 65 18.05 -5.36 -13.18
CA GLN A 65 18.23 -4.85 -11.83
C GLN A 65 17.92 -3.34 -11.75
N TYR A 66 18.28 -2.58 -12.80
CA TYR A 66 17.98 -1.15 -12.90
C TYR A 66 16.48 -0.90 -12.82
N PHE A 67 15.72 -1.46 -13.76
CA PHE A 67 14.27 -1.26 -13.84
C PHE A 67 13.52 -1.89 -12.66
N ARG A 68 14.00 -3.02 -12.14
CA ARG A 68 13.44 -3.63 -10.93
C ARG A 68 13.46 -2.68 -9.75
N ARG A 69 14.60 -2.02 -9.51
CA ARG A 69 14.79 -1.17 -8.34
C ARG A 69 14.10 0.18 -8.46
N ILE A 70 14.12 0.80 -9.64
CA ILE A 70 13.58 2.16 -9.82
C ILE A 70 12.10 2.19 -10.24
N VAL A 71 11.57 1.11 -10.82
CA VAL A 71 10.16 1.05 -11.26
C VAL A 71 9.40 0.06 -10.40
N PHE A 72 9.74 -1.23 -10.50
CA PHE A 72 8.91 -2.30 -9.97
C PHE A 72 8.77 -2.24 -8.44
N ILE A 73 9.89 -2.17 -7.73
CA ILE A 73 9.90 -2.08 -6.26
C ILE A 73 9.21 -0.81 -5.77
N LEU A 74 9.49 0.33 -6.40
CA LEU A 74 8.88 1.60 -6.00
C LEU A 74 7.37 1.58 -6.21
N PHE A 75 6.90 1.00 -7.31
CA PHE A 75 5.49 0.83 -7.59
C PHE A 75 4.80 -0.07 -6.56
N LEU A 76 5.37 -1.23 -6.22
CA LEU A 76 4.79 -2.13 -5.20
C LEU A 76 4.72 -1.45 -3.82
N ASN A 77 5.79 -0.75 -3.42
CA ASN A 77 5.79 0.01 -2.17
C ASN A 77 4.70 1.10 -2.16
N TYR A 78 4.57 1.84 -3.26
CA TYR A 78 3.53 2.85 -3.41
C TYR A 78 2.12 2.23 -3.31
N LEU A 79 1.91 1.10 -3.99
CA LEU A 79 0.62 0.42 -3.98
C LEU A 79 0.24 -0.06 -2.58
N LEU A 80 1.17 -0.68 -1.85
CA LEU A 80 0.97 -1.06 -0.45
C LEU A 80 0.63 0.14 0.43
N ASP A 81 1.34 1.25 0.27
CA ASP A 81 1.08 2.48 1.02
C ASP A 81 -0.31 3.06 0.71
N GLN A 82 -0.73 3.05 -0.56
CA GLN A 82 -2.08 3.49 -0.93
C GLN A 82 -3.16 2.59 -0.34
N LEU A 83 -2.99 1.27 -0.42
CA LEU A 83 -3.93 0.31 0.15
C LEU A 83 -4.04 0.48 1.67
N HIS A 84 -2.90 0.69 2.33
CA HIS A 84 -2.86 0.96 3.77
C HIS A 84 -3.62 2.26 4.11
N LYS A 85 -3.31 3.36 3.41
CA LYS A 85 -3.92 4.68 3.66
C LYS A 85 -5.42 4.72 3.40
N GLN A 86 -5.89 4.08 2.33
CA GLN A 86 -7.29 4.15 1.92
C GLN A 86 -8.18 3.15 2.64
N PHE A 87 -7.65 1.99 3.02
CA PHE A 87 -8.49 0.91 3.55
C PHE A 87 -8.13 0.51 4.98
N GLN A 88 -6.84 0.30 5.29
CA GLN A 88 -6.46 -0.11 6.65
C GLN A 88 -6.63 1.02 7.67
N LYS A 89 -6.31 2.27 7.30
CA LYS A 89 -6.58 3.43 8.17
C LYS A 89 -8.06 3.56 8.55
N HIS A 90 -8.94 3.19 7.64
CA HIS A 90 -10.39 3.31 7.81
C HIS A 90 -11.05 2.00 8.25
N LYS A 91 -10.29 0.89 8.38
CA LYS A 91 -10.78 -0.43 8.78
C LYS A 91 -11.48 -0.37 10.13
N THR A 92 -10.85 0.28 11.12
CA THR A 92 -11.43 0.44 12.46
C THR A 92 -12.71 1.28 12.43
N THR A 93 -12.72 2.40 11.71
CA THR A 93 -13.92 3.26 11.58
C THR A 93 -15.08 2.52 10.92
N LEU A 94 -14.83 1.79 9.83
CA LEU A 94 -15.85 1.02 9.12
C LEU A 94 -16.35 -0.16 9.95
N GLN A 95 -15.46 -0.86 10.67
CA GLN A 95 -15.85 -1.92 11.61
C GLN A 95 -16.75 -1.37 12.71
N CYS A 96 -16.42 -0.21 13.27
CA CYS A 96 -17.26 0.45 14.26
C CYS A 96 -18.61 0.88 13.69
N PHE A 97 -18.64 1.43 12.47
CA PHE A 97 -19.90 1.79 11.81
C PHE A 97 -20.77 0.56 11.55
N CYS A 98 -20.16 -0.54 11.08
CA CYS A 98 -20.83 -1.82 10.96
C CYS A 98 -21.39 -2.31 12.30
N ALA A 99 -20.62 -2.23 13.39
CA ALA A 99 -21.11 -2.62 14.71
C ALA A 99 -22.32 -1.78 15.13
N ILE A 100 -22.33 -0.47 14.86
CA ILE A 100 -23.48 0.40 15.15
C ILE A 100 -24.70 0.02 14.30
N VAL A 101 -24.53 -0.10 12.97
CA VAL A 101 -25.63 -0.45 12.06
C VAL A 101 -26.17 -1.85 12.35
N SER A 102 -25.29 -2.80 12.69
CA SER A 102 -25.67 -4.14 13.14
C SER A 102 -26.25 -4.15 14.55
N SER A 103 -26.02 -3.13 15.40
CA SER A 103 -26.67 -2.95 16.71
C SER A 103 -28.04 -2.27 16.62
N ALA A 104 -28.32 -1.55 15.52
CA ALA A 104 -29.65 -1.02 15.19
C ALA A 104 -30.60 -2.12 14.68
N ILE A 105 -30.05 -3.29 14.33
CA ILE A 105 -30.76 -4.55 14.12
C ILE A 105 -30.54 -5.39 15.41
N PRO A 106 -31.52 -6.13 15.93
CA PRO A 106 -31.39 -6.74 17.27
C PRO A 106 -30.44 -7.94 17.25
N LEU A 107 -29.15 -7.69 17.53
CA LEU A 107 -28.19 -8.71 17.94
C LEU A 107 -27.47 -8.29 19.24
N VAL A 108 -27.09 -9.34 19.99
CA VAL A 108 -26.84 -9.51 21.44
C VAL A 108 -26.08 -8.38 22.16
N GLN A 109 -26.47 -8.11 23.41
CA GLN A 109 -26.11 -6.94 24.24
C GLN A 109 -24.62 -6.76 24.57
N ASP A 110 -23.85 -7.85 24.66
CA ASP A 110 -22.54 -7.87 25.33
C ASP A 110 -21.38 -7.32 24.46
N ASP A 111 -21.47 -7.52 23.14
CA ASP A 111 -20.48 -6.98 22.18
C ASP A 111 -20.63 -5.46 21.96
N ARG A 112 -21.76 -4.87 22.41
CA ARG A 112 -22.11 -3.46 22.19
C ARG A 112 -21.26 -2.50 23.00
N GLU A 113 -21.05 -2.81 24.27
CA GLU A 113 -20.38 -1.89 25.21
C GLU A 113 -18.87 -1.78 24.89
N LYS A 114 -18.27 -2.89 24.46
CA LYS A 114 -16.86 -2.94 24.06
C LYS A 114 -16.62 -2.22 22.73
N ALA A 115 -17.52 -2.39 21.75
CA ALA A 115 -17.45 -1.68 20.48
C ALA A 115 -17.65 -0.16 20.66
N ALA A 116 -18.59 0.26 21.51
CA ALA A 116 -18.85 1.66 21.82
C ALA A 116 -17.66 2.33 22.55
N LYS A 117 -17.06 1.66 23.54
CA LYS A 117 -15.88 2.17 24.25
C LYS A 117 -14.68 2.37 23.32
N ASN A 118 -14.43 1.41 22.42
CA ASN A 118 -13.36 1.52 21.42
C ASN A 118 -13.61 2.67 20.42
N LEU A 119 -14.87 2.91 20.08
CA LEU A 119 -15.27 4.01 19.19
C LEU A 119 -15.00 5.39 19.80
N VAL A 120 -15.41 5.58 21.06
CA VAL A 120 -15.22 6.85 21.78
C VAL A 120 -13.72 7.13 21.97
N ALA A 121 -12.94 6.10 22.29
CA ALA A 121 -11.49 6.24 22.43
C ALA A 121 -10.81 6.62 21.11
N GLY A 122 -11.19 5.99 19.99
CA GLY A 122 -10.64 6.29 18.67
C GLY A 122 -10.97 7.71 18.19
N PHE A 123 -12.22 8.16 18.35
CA PHE A 123 -12.60 9.52 17.98
C PHE A 123 -11.97 10.58 18.90
N ALA A 124 -11.83 10.31 20.19
CA ALA A 124 -11.16 11.23 21.11
C ALA A 124 -9.68 11.45 20.72
N GLN A 125 -8.99 10.39 20.31
CA GLN A 125 -7.61 10.50 19.82
C GLN A 125 -7.49 11.29 18.52
N ASP A 126 -8.42 11.07 17.57
CA ASP A 126 -8.44 11.79 16.29
C ASP A 126 -8.79 13.28 16.45
N VAL A 127 -9.71 13.62 17.37
CA VAL A 127 -10.04 15.01 17.70
C VAL A 127 -8.84 15.70 18.36
N ASN A 128 -8.18 15.04 19.30
CA ASN A 128 -7.00 15.58 19.97
C ASN A 128 -5.82 15.77 19.02
N ALA A 129 -5.59 14.84 18.09
CA ALA A 129 -4.55 14.95 17.07
C ALA A 129 -4.80 16.14 16.12
N ARG A 130 -6.07 16.40 15.76
CA ARG A 130 -6.46 17.56 14.95
C ARG A 130 -6.32 18.88 15.70
N ALA A 131 -6.64 18.90 17.00
CA ALA A 131 -6.44 20.07 17.86
C ALA A 131 -4.94 20.42 17.97
N ALA A 132 -4.08 19.44 18.23
CA ALA A 132 -2.63 19.62 18.34
C ALA A 132 -1.98 20.11 17.02
N LEU A 133 -2.49 19.68 15.86
CA LEU A 133 -2.05 20.18 14.55
C LEU A 133 -2.46 21.65 14.30
N ARG A 134 -3.53 22.11 14.95
CA ARG A 134 -4.03 23.48 14.84
C ARG A 134 -3.20 24.44 15.69
N GLU A 135 -2.81 24.01 16.88
CA GLU A 135 -1.96 24.79 17.80
C GLU A 135 -0.53 24.96 17.30
N ARG A 136 0.01 24.01 16.53
CA ARG A 136 1.36 24.11 15.91
C ARG A 136 1.44 25.06 14.71
N ARG A 137 0.31 25.62 14.25
CA ARG A 137 0.23 26.55 13.10
C ARG A 137 0.03 28.01 13.53
N LEU A 138 -0.04 28.28 14.83
CA LEU A 138 -0.02 29.61 15.45
C LEU A 138 1.38 29.88 16.01
#